data_AF-A0A8T4AA13-F1
#
_entry.id   AF-A0A8T4AA13-F1
#
_cell.length_a   1.000
_cell.length_b   1.000
_cell.length_c   1.000
_cell.angle_alpha   90.00
_cell.angle_beta   90.00
_cell.angle_gamma   90.00
#
_symmetry.space_group_name_H-M   'P 1'
#
loop_
_entity.id
_entity.type
_entity.pdbx_description
1 polymer ?
#
loop_
_entity_poly.entity_id
_entity_poly.type
_entity_poly.pdbx_seq_one_letter_code
_entity_poly.pdbx_strand_id
1 'polypeptide(L)'
;ASEETIEDAEVNIDFTNTSSTVRLNKISYVLQADGAGGDDAYIMPGHGLREMLDEPQGMLGNYWDVRYEGLSAPGTSLVELKGSGDDEYRLSFENSQGVKYDSVRLLFANGATSTKYGDRDDNLWFTLSAGPPTNAGNYTIDKHDWFVLSHNGGTKTGVTRIMKLDSVDTSNNQLQLTDVGTGGQVTSQYTAANATCAAAGNCNGTLNVGGYTFDYTVLVTSGDSNDSKFKLSVDLDDDGTLGGKANVSLRGGGWLDLGTQTDANAPGNVNMTLWTDPSNFDEAPANPERFNISLTVASTKLDADVSSNAGVGLSPKTIKENDNVKRGMTNYGVLTEETNEDNDPDTIKIWYPLEQLLPQVFVTFEKTITKTGGSGTVTVEKPQRIEIGSALLASQVSDPKAANLVTVGGSCINSVTAEVLGKTYPACGEASGLSEGEAVLKLVESGTNVALVVAGWSADDTTRATRVLADFKTHQASGKLKGSEVKVTGTSLTQFTVTPVEVPAAPAAAAPKV
;
A
#
# COMPACT_ATOMS: atom_id res chain seq x y z
N ALA A 1 0.29 -39.93 34.46
CA ALA A 1 -0.76 -39.48 33.53
C ALA A 1 -1.84 -38.92 34.42
N SER A 2 -2.05 -37.60 34.41
CA SER A 2 -3.18 -36.99 35.09
C SER A 2 -4.46 -37.61 34.53
N GLU A 3 -5.33 -38.10 35.40
CA GLU A 3 -6.67 -38.57 35.06
C GLU A 3 -7.63 -37.39 34.89
N GLU A 4 -7.19 -36.33 34.20
CA GLU A 4 -8.11 -35.26 33.80
C GLU A 4 -8.80 -35.67 32.50
N THR A 5 -10.13 -35.59 32.54
CA THR A 5 -10.97 -35.70 31.36
C THR A 5 -10.67 -34.53 30.43
N ILE A 6 -10.66 -34.77 29.12
CA ILE A 6 -10.64 -33.68 28.14
C ILE A 6 -12.03 -33.06 28.16
N GLU A 7 -12.18 -31.89 28.77
CA GLU A 7 -13.51 -31.28 29.01
C GLU A 7 -13.96 -30.40 27.83
N ASP A 8 -13.00 -29.90 27.03
CA ASP A 8 -13.27 -28.85 26.03
C ASP A 8 -13.52 -29.37 24.61
N ALA A 9 -13.47 -30.69 24.41
CA ALA A 9 -13.63 -31.32 23.10
C ALA A 9 -14.85 -32.26 23.06
N GLU A 10 -15.81 -31.97 22.19
CA GLU A 10 -16.96 -32.82 21.94
C GLU A 10 -16.85 -33.51 20.58
N VAL A 11 -16.97 -34.85 20.59
CA VAL A 11 -16.98 -35.67 19.37
C VAL A 11 -18.31 -36.39 19.24
N ASN A 12 -19.07 -36.04 18.22
CA ASN A 12 -20.35 -36.65 17.89
C ASN A 12 -20.19 -37.56 16.66
N ILE A 13 -20.43 -38.86 16.83
CA ILE A 13 -20.31 -39.87 15.77
C ILE A 13 -21.68 -40.44 15.43
N ASP A 14 -22.20 -40.04 14.27
CA ASP A 14 -23.42 -40.62 13.73
C ASP A 14 -23.06 -41.88 12.93
N PHE A 15 -23.64 -43.02 13.31
CA PHE A 15 -23.41 -44.28 12.60
C PHE A 15 -24.69 -45.09 12.40
N THR A 16 -24.68 -45.92 11.38
CA THR A 16 -25.70 -46.95 11.13
C THR A 16 -25.07 -48.32 11.33
N ASN A 17 -25.77 -49.21 12.04
CA ASN A 17 -25.28 -50.54 12.34
C ASN A 17 -26.17 -51.60 11.68
N THR A 18 -25.55 -52.58 11.01
CA THR A 18 -26.21 -53.80 10.52
C THR A 18 -25.65 -55.01 11.27
N SER A 19 -26.12 -56.22 10.98
CA SER A 19 -25.62 -57.44 11.64
C SER A 19 -24.14 -57.75 11.37
N SER A 20 -23.51 -57.11 10.38
CA SER A 20 -22.12 -57.39 10.00
C SER A 20 -21.27 -56.14 9.73
N THR A 21 -21.85 -54.94 9.69
CA THR A 21 -21.12 -53.71 9.36
C THR A 21 -21.62 -52.50 10.16
N VAL A 22 -20.68 -51.73 10.69
CA VAL A 22 -20.93 -50.36 11.17
C VAL A 22 -20.51 -49.38 10.08
N ARG A 23 -21.42 -48.51 9.66
CA ARG A 23 -21.14 -47.41 8.73
C ARG A 23 -21.15 -46.09 9.50
N LEU A 24 -20.03 -45.38 9.49
CA LEU A 24 -19.95 -44.01 9.98
C LEU A 24 -20.57 -43.08 8.93
N ASN A 25 -21.57 -42.30 9.34
CA ASN A 25 -22.28 -41.36 8.47
C ASN A 25 -21.72 -39.95 8.62
N LYS A 26 -21.40 -39.53 9.85
CA LYS A 26 -20.86 -38.22 10.16
C LYS A 26 -20.00 -38.30 11.42
N ILE A 27 -18.88 -37.58 11.41
CA ILE A 27 -18.14 -37.25 12.63
C ILE A 27 -18.20 -35.72 12.71
N SER A 28 -18.76 -35.19 13.79
CA SER A 28 -18.72 -33.78 14.12
C SER A 28 -17.78 -33.61 15.30
N TYR A 29 -16.91 -32.61 15.23
CA TYR A 29 -15.96 -32.27 16.27
C TYR A 29 -16.11 -30.79 16.57
N VAL A 30 -16.23 -30.47 17.84
CA VAL A 30 -16.25 -29.10 18.35
C VAL A 30 -15.21 -29.01 19.46
N LEU A 31 -14.43 -27.95 19.42
CA LEU A 31 -13.46 -27.60 20.45
C LEU A 31 -13.82 -26.23 21.00
N GLN A 32 -13.97 -26.15 22.31
CA GLN A 32 -13.92 -24.88 23.00
C GLN A 32 -12.44 -24.49 23.16
N ALA A 33 -12.05 -23.40 22.52
CA ALA A 33 -10.65 -22.99 22.44
C ALA A 33 -10.26 -22.11 23.63
N ASP A 34 -10.20 -22.71 24.80
CA ASP A 34 -9.78 -22.02 26.02
C ASP A 34 -8.24 -21.94 26.05
N GLY A 35 -7.75 -20.72 26.19
CA GLY A 35 -6.34 -20.42 26.24
C GLY A 35 -5.71 -20.87 27.55
N ALA A 36 -4.39 -21.10 27.57
CA ALA A 36 -3.64 -21.57 28.74
C ALA A 36 -3.76 -20.70 30.02
N GLY A 37 -4.37 -19.51 29.92
CA GLY A 37 -4.69 -18.65 31.06
C GLY A 37 -6.14 -18.74 31.57
N GLY A 38 -6.98 -19.58 30.95
CA GLY A 38 -8.43 -19.65 31.19
C GLY A 38 -9.26 -18.57 30.46
N ASP A 39 -8.64 -17.82 29.55
CA ASP A 39 -9.27 -16.78 28.70
C ASP A 39 -9.40 -17.29 27.26
N ASP A 40 -9.99 -16.51 26.34
CA ASP A 40 -10.04 -16.84 24.91
C ASP A 40 -8.63 -17.09 24.31
N ALA A 41 -8.49 -18.15 23.50
CA ALA A 41 -7.23 -18.42 22.81
C ALA A 41 -6.87 -17.34 21.78
N TYR A 42 -5.73 -16.68 21.98
CA TYR A 42 -5.18 -15.69 21.04
C TYR A 42 -3.99 -16.27 20.26
N ILE A 43 -4.17 -16.43 18.94
CA ILE A 43 -3.10 -16.94 18.06
C ILE A 43 -2.33 -15.76 17.44
N MET A 44 -1.04 -15.66 17.76
CA MET A 44 -0.15 -14.67 17.16
C MET A 44 0.28 -15.08 15.74
N PRO A 45 0.65 -14.11 14.86
CA PRO A 45 1.24 -14.42 13.57
C PRO A 45 2.45 -15.37 13.70
N GLY A 46 2.46 -16.45 12.93
CA GLY A 46 3.49 -17.48 12.96
C GLY A 46 3.26 -18.60 13.98
N HIS A 47 2.16 -18.56 14.74
CA HIS A 47 1.82 -19.56 15.74
C HIS A 47 0.59 -20.39 15.37
N GLY A 48 0.42 -21.51 16.08
CA GLY A 48 -0.70 -22.43 15.92
C GLY A 48 -1.62 -22.43 17.13
N LEU A 49 -2.89 -22.75 16.92
CA LEU A 49 -3.90 -22.84 17.97
C LEU A 49 -3.45 -23.77 19.09
N ARG A 50 -2.83 -24.91 18.74
CA ARG A 50 -2.38 -25.91 19.72
C ARG A 50 -1.48 -25.35 20.82
N GLU A 51 -0.61 -24.41 20.48
CA GLU A 51 0.31 -23.78 21.42
C GLU A 51 -0.41 -22.86 22.41
N MET A 52 -1.60 -22.40 22.05
CA MET A 52 -2.36 -21.41 22.82
C MET A 52 -3.36 -22.05 23.78
N LEU A 53 -3.75 -23.31 23.55
CA LEU A 53 -4.75 -24.02 24.35
C LEU A 53 -4.23 -24.43 25.73
N ASP A 54 -5.08 -24.37 26.75
CA ASP A 54 -4.81 -25.00 28.06
C ASP A 54 -4.82 -26.54 27.95
N GLU A 55 -5.74 -27.06 27.12
CA GLU A 55 -5.86 -28.48 26.80
C GLU A 55 -5.57 -28.81 25.32
N PRO A 56 -4.30 -28.79 24.87
CA PRO A 56 -3.92 -29.16 23.50
C PRO A 56 -4.39 -30.56 23.07
N GLN A 57 -4.60 -31.46 24.03
CA GLN A 57 -5.17 -32.79 23.80
C GLN A 57 -6.58 -32.77 23.21
N GLY A 58 -7.34 -31.68 23.43
CA GLY A 58 -8.67 -31.46 22.83
C GLY A 58 -8.66 -31.54 21.31
N MET A 59 -7.53 -31.21 20.66
CA MET A 59 -7.33 -31.31 19.21
C MET A 59 -7.23 -32.74 18.65
N LEU A 60 -7.58 -33.77 19.42
CA LEU A 60 -7.66 -35.18 18.98
C LEU A 60 -6.34 -35.73 18.39
N GLY A 61 -5.20 -35.31 18.96
CA GLY A 61 -3.85 -35.77 18.62
C GLY A 61 -2.99 -34.71 17.92
N ASN A 62 -1.68 -34.95 17.82
CA ASN A 62 -0.68 -33.92 17.48
C ASN A 62 -0.47 -33.70 15.97
N TYR A 63 -1.25 -34.38 15.13
CA TYR A 63 -0.95 -34.50 13.70
C TYR A 63 -1.47 -33.33 12.85
N TRP A 64 -2.15 -32.37 13.46
CA TRP A 64 -2.74 -31.23 12.77
C TRP A 64 -2.85 -30.00 13.68
N ASP A 65 -2.97 -28.84 13.04
CA ASP A 65 -3.07 -27.55 13.73
C ASP A 65 -3.80 -26.51 12.86
N VAL A 66 -4.41 -25.51 13.52
CA VAL A 66 -4.90 -24.29 12.85
C VAL A 66 -3.87 -23.20 13.09
N ARG A 67 -3.24 -22.73 12.02
CA ARG A 67 -2.14 -21.75 12.09
C ARG A 67 -2.58 -20.42 11.54
N TYR A 68 -2.19 -19.35 12.23
CA TYR A 68 -2.32 -17.99 11.75
C TYR A 68 -0.94 -17.47 11.39
N GLU A 69 -0.71 -17.16 10.12
CA GLU A 69 0.60 -16.72 9.60
C GLU A 69 0.65 -15.18 9.41
N GLY A 70 -0.30 -14.45 10.00
CA GLY A 70 -0.41 -13.00 9.87
C GLY A 70 -1.34 -12.58 8.73
N LEU A 71 -1.23 -11.31 8.33
CA LEU A 71 -1.99 -10.75 7.22
C LEU A 71 -1.22 -10.91 5.90
N SER A 72 -1.94 -10.99 4.78
CA SER A 72 -1.32 -10.81 3.47
C SER A 72 -0.60 -9.45 3.39
N ALA A 73 0.43 -9.36 2.53
CA ALA A 73 1.22 -8.15 2.36
C ALA A 73 1.24 -7.70 0.88
N PRO A 74 0.09 -7.22 0.34
CA PRO A 74 -0.01 -6.79 -1.06
C PRO A 74 0.75 -5.48 -1.37
N GLY A 75 1.39 -4.87 -0.37
CA GLY A 75 1.95 -3.53 -0.44
C GLY A 75 0.88 -2.48 -0.11
N THR A 76 1.32 -1.27 0.20
CA THR A 76 0.46 -0.17 0.61
C THR A 76 0.90 1.15 -0.05
N SER A 77 -0.05 2.07 -0.15
CA SER A 77 0.15 3.46 -0.51
C SER A 77 -0.14 4.31 0.72
N LEU A 78 0.78 5.21 1.07
CA LEU A 78 0.59 6.11 2.21
C LEU A 78 -0.23 7.33 1.79
N VAL A 79 -1.25 7.65 2.59
CA VAL A 79 -1.85 8.97 2.67
C VAL A 79 -1.45 9.57 4.01
N GLU A 80 -0.91 10.78 4.00
CA GLU A 80 -0.45 11.47 5.21
C GLU A 80 -1.07 12.87 5.29
N LEU A 81 -1.65 13.20 6.44
CA LEU A 81 -2.01 14.55 6.83
C LEU A 81 -1.07 14.98 7.92
N LYS A 82 -0.35 16.07 7.66
CA LYS A 82 0.68 16.55 8.57
C LYS A 82 0.53 18.05 8.80
N GLY A 83 0.59 18.45 10.06
CA GLY A 83 0.65 19.85 10.46
C GLY A 83 1.88 20.55 9.87
N SER A 84 1.72 21.82 9.54
CA SER A 84 2.79 22.70 9.07
C SER A 84 2.81 23.97 9.92
N GLY A 85 3.28 23.82 11.16
CA GLY A 85 2.92 24.75 12.23
C GLY A 85 1.49 24.50 12.71
N ASP A 86 0.97 25.41 13.53
CA ASP A 86 -0.32 25.23 14.19
C ASP A 86 -1.53 25.50 13.28
N ASP A 87 -1.36 26.21 12.17
CA ASP A 87 -2.45 26.79 11.37
C ASP A 87 -2.60 26.19 9.97
N GLU A 88 -1.81 25.17 9.60
CA GLU A 88 -1.84 24.53 8.28
C GLU A 88 -1.81 23.01 8.35
N TYR A 89 -2.60 22.37 7.49
CA TYR A 89 -2.47 20.94 7.14
C TYR A 89 -1.99 20.75 5.71
N ARG A 90 -1.06 19.81 5.56
CA ARG A 90 -0.53 19.37 4.26
C ARG A 90 -0.92 17.91 4.00
N LEU A 91 -1.28 17.62 2.76
CA LEU A 91 -1.67 16.29 2.29
C LEU A 91 -0.56 15.69 1.42
N SER A 92 -0.16 14.47 1.73
CA SER A 92 0.72 13.67 0.88
C SER A 92 0.03 12.37 0.48
N PHE A 93 0.13 11.97 -0.78
CA PHE A 93 -0.46 10.72 -1.27
C PHE A 93 0.15 10.26 -2.61
N GLU A 94 -0.05 9.00 -2.96
CA GLU A 94 0.19 8.47 -4.31
C GLU A 94 -1.14 8.20 -5.00
N ASN A 95 -1.33 8.74 -6.21
CA ASN A 95 -2.58 8.56 -6.96
C ASN A 95 -2.66 7.20 -7.66
N SER A 96 -3.81 6.88 -8.24
CA SER A 96 -4.05 5.62 -8.97
C SER A 96 -3.10 5.35 -10.15
N GLN A 97 -2.44 6.38 -10.69
CA GLN A 97 -1.46 6.27 -11.78
C GLN A 97 0.00 6.19 -11.27
N GLY A 98 0.21 6.14 -9.95
CA GLY A 98 1.53 6.08 -9.34
C GLY A 98 2.26 7.43 -9.25
N VAL A 99 1.56 8.54 -9.46
CA VAL A 99 2.11 9.89 -9.29
C VAL A 99 2.02 10.28 -7.83
N LYS A 100 3.16 10.71 -7.28
CA LYS A 100 3.28 11.12 -5.88
C LYS A 100 3.04 12.61 -5.76
N TYR A 101 2.24 12.97 -4.76
CA TYR A 101 1.99 14.33 -4.35
C TYR A 101 2.55 14.46 -2.95
N ASP A 102 3.64 15.21 -2.81
CA ASP A 102 4.28 15.44 -1.54
C ASP A 102 3.87 16.82 -1.02
N SER A 103 3.28 16.88 0.17
CA SER A 103 3.04 18.15 0.88
C SER A 103 2.14 19.15 0.12
N VAL A 104 1.02 18.69 -0.44
CA VAL A 104 -0.03 19.54 -1.03
C VAL A 104 -0.64 20.41 0.07
N ARG A 105 -0.80 21.71 -0.21
CA ARG A 105 -1.45 22.67 0.69
C ARG A 105 -2.93 22.36 0.75
N LEU A 106 -3.39 21.78 1.86
CA LEU A 106 -4.75 21.28 1.98
C LEU A 106 -5.66 22.29 2.68
N LEU A 107 -5.33 22.66 3.92
CA LEU A 107 -6.22 23.45 4.78
C LEU A 107 -5.43 24.46 5.61
N PHE A 108 -5.98 25.66 5.75
CA PHE A 108 -5.44 26.76 6.55
C PHE A 108 -6.48 27.27 7.55
N ALA A 109 -6.06 27.59 8.79
CA ALA A 109 -6.89 28.23 9.80
C ALA A 109 -7.07 29.73 9.49
N ASN A 110 -8.15 30.06 8.78
CA ASN A 110 -8.49 31.43 8.40
C ASN A 110 -9.27 32.18 9.48
N GLY A 111 -8.88 32.03 10.75
CA GLY A 111 -9.54 32.65 11.91
C GLY A 111 -9.78 31.67 13.06
N ALA A 112 -10.39 32.16 14.14
CA ALA A 112 -10.54 31.39 15.38
C ALA A 112 -11.44 30.14 15.23
N THR A 113 -12.40 30.19 14.30
CA THR A 113 -13.39 29.14 14.05
C THR A 113 -13.65 28.93 12.56
N SER A 114 -12.74 29.37 11.69
CA SER A 114 -12.90 29.37 10.24
C SER A 114 -11.66 28.79 9.59
N THR A 115 -11.86 28.01 8.53
CA THR A 115 -10.78 27.44 7.73
C THR A 115 -10.96 27.85 6.27
N LYS A 116 -9.94 27.58 5.45
CA LYS A 116 -10.06 27.60 3.99
C LYS A 116 -9.15 26.53 3.39
N TYR A 117 -9.52 26.00 2.23
CA TYR A 117 -8.66 25.05 1.52
C TYR A 117 -7.54 25.80 0.79
N GLY A 118 -6.32 25.27 0.86
CA GLY A 118 -5.10 25.93 0.35
C GLY A 118 -4.19 26.40 1.48
N ASP A 119 -3.62 27.59 1.32
CA ASP A 119 -2.76 28.24 2.32
C ASP A 119 -3.24 29.67 2.57
N ARG A 120 -2.53 30.46 3.40
CA ARG A 120 -2.89 31.86 3.70
C ARG A 120 -3.26 32.74 2.50
N ASP A 121 -2.52 32.65 1.40
CA ASP A 121 -2.58 33.55 0.25
C ASP A 121 -3.41 32.96 -0.91
N ASP A 122 -3.28 31.66 -1.15
CA ASP A 122 -3.79 30.96 -2.34
C ASP A 122 -4.77 29.83 -1.94
N ASN A 123 -5.74 29.51 -2.80
CA ASN A 123 -6.79 28.54 -2.52
C ASN A 123 -6.54 27.18 -3.21
N LEU A 124 -7.09 26.11 -2.64
CA LEU A 124 -7.24 24.81 -3.30
C LEU A 124 -8.71 24.57 -3.67
N TRP A 125 -9.00 24.46 -4.96
CA TRP A 125 -10.35 24.22 -5.50
C TRP A 125 -10.57 22.76 -5.88
N PHE A 126 -11.64 22.17 -5.38
CA PHE A 126 -12.09 20.83 -5.78
C PHE A 126 -13.61 20.79 -5.99
N THR A 127 -14.32 21.89 -5.76
CA THR A 127 -15.73 22.05 -6.13
C THR A 127 -15.92 23.39 -6.81
N LEU A 128 -16.62 23.39 -7.93
CA LEU A 128 -17.04 24.57 -8.68
C LEU A 128 -18.53 24.49 -8.99
N SER A 129 -19.19 25.65 -9.11
CA SER A 129 -20.59 25.69 -9.54
C SER A 129 -20.71 25.12 -10.95
N ALA A 130 -21.62 24.15 -11.13
CA ALA A 130 -21.83 23.50 -12.42
C ALA A 130 -22.47 24.44 -13.46
N GLY A 131 -22.04 24.27 -14.72
CA GLY A 131 -22.50 25.02 -15.88
C GLY A 131 -21.54 26.12 -16.31
N PRO A 132 -21.63 26.57 -17.57
CA PRO A 132 -20.78 27.65 -18.07
C PRO A 132 -21.00 28.91 -17.23
N PRO A 133 -19.93 29.64 -16.86
CA PRO A 133 -20.04 30.90 -16.16
C PRO A 133 -20.99 31.83 -16.91
N THR A 134 -22.04 32.31 -16.24
CA THR A 134 -22.99 33.26 -16.84
C THR A 134 -22.61 34.72 -16.54
N ASN A 135 -21.75 34.93 -15.54
CA ASN A 135 -21.23 36.22 -15.11
C ASN A 135 -19.80 36.09 -14.56
N ALA A 136 -19.09 37.22 -14.41
CA ALA A 136 -17.72 37.26 -13.92
C ALA A 136 -17.50 36.63 -12.52
N GLY A 137 -18.51 36.67 -11.66
CA GLY A 137 -18.44 36.09 -10.30
C GLY A 137 -18.47 34.56 -10.23
N ASN A 138 -18.71 33.87 -11.36
CA ASN A 138 -18.74 32.40 -11.42
C ASN A 138 -17.35 31.80 -11.72
N TYR A 139 -16.38 32.65 -12.06
CA TYR A 139 -14.98 32.23 -12.16
C TYR A 139 -14.32 32.39 -10.79
N THR A 140 -13.65 31.34 -10.33
CA THR A 140 -13.21 31.23 -8.92
C THR A 140 -11.72 30.97 -8.79
N ILE A 141 -11.10 30.27 -9.73
CA ILE A 141 -9.68 29.93 -9.67
C ILE A 141 -8.87 31.15 -10.11
N ASP A 142 -8.18 31.77 -9.15
CA ASP A 142 -7.31 32.92 -9.35
C ASP A 142 -5.86 32.48 -9.64
N LYS A 143 -5.01 33.44 -10.03
CA LYS A 143 -3.57 33.16 -10.18
C LYS A 143 -2.99 32.57 -8.90
N HIS A 144 -2.11 31.58 -9.07
CA HIS A 144 -1.45 30.79 -8.03
C HIS A 144 -2.34 29.82 -7.25
N ASP A 145 -3.66 29.86 -7.41
CA ASP A 145 -4.55 28.85 -6.85
C ASP A 145 -4.22 27.47 -7.41
N TRP A 146 -4.47 26.46 -6.59
CA TRP A 146 -4.49 25.06 -7.00
C TRP A 146 -5.91 24.60 -7.29
N PHE A 147 -6.03 23.59 -8.14
CA PHE A 147 -7.28 22.89 -8.32
C PHE A 147 -7.08 21.40 -8.59
N VAL A 148 -8.04 20.61 -8.13
CA VAL A 148 -8.09 19.16 -8.29
C VAL A 148 -8.94 18.84 -9.50
N LEU A 149 -8.38 18.06 -10.40
CA LEU A 149 -9.07 17.45 -11.53
C LEU A 149 -9.23 15.96 -11.25
N SER A 150 -10.38 15.42 -11.59
CA SER A 150 -10.62 13.98 -11.52
C SER A 150 -11.32 13.46 -12.75
N HIS A 151 -10.89 12.32 -13.28
CA HIS A 151 -11.65 11.56 -14.25
C HIS A 151 -12.22 10.32 -13.56
N ASN A 152 -13.52 10.03 -13.75
CA ASN A 152 -14.24 8.99 -13.00
C ASN A 152 -14.03 9.12 -11.47
N GLY A 153 -14.01 10.36 -10.96
CA GLY A 153 -13.85 10.64 -9.54
C GLY A 153 -14.88 9.90 -8.69
N GLY A 154 -14.49 9.44 -7.51
CA GLY A 154 -15.39 8.70 -6.62
C GLY A 154 -15.61 7.24 -7.02
N THR A 155 -14.71 6.67 -7.83
CA THR A 155 -14.76 5.27 -8.26
C THR A 155 -13.37 4.62 -8.13
N LYS A 156 -13.31 3.29 -8.14
CA LYS A 156 -12.03 2.55 -8.09
C LYS A 156 -11.10 2.80 -9.29
N THR A 157 -11.66 3.25 -10.41
CA THR A 157 -10.92 3.58 -11.64
C THR A 157 -10.63 5.07 -11.76
N GLY A 158 -10.92 5.84 -10.70
CA GLY A 158 -10.70 7.28 -10.68
C GLY A 158 -9.25 7.63 -10.92
N VAL A 159 -9.02 8.75 -11.60
CA VAL A 159 -7.70 9.35 -11.78
C VAL A 159 -7.75 10.78 -11.27
N THR A 160 -6.68 11.24 -10.63
CA THR A 160 -6.59 12.60 -10.08
C THR A 160 -5.34 13.33 -10.55
N ARG A 161 -5.49 14.61 -10.89
CA ARG A 161 -4.42 15.58 -11.13
C ARG A 161 -4.61 16.80 -10.24
N ILE A 162 -3.52 17.37 -9.74
CA ILE A 162 -3.56 18.66 -9.05
C ILE A 162 -2.73 19.64 -9.86
N MET A 163 -3.36 20.73 -10.25
CA MET A 163 -2.76 21.75 -11.09
C MET A 163 -2.61 23.04 -10.29
N LYS A 164 -1.52 23.76 -10.50
CA LYS A 164 -1.36 25.16 -10.06
C LYS A 164 -1.52 26.08 -11.26
N LEU A 165 -2.34 27.12 -11.14
CA LEU A 165 -2.47 28.13 -12.18
C LEU A 165 -1.32 29.14 -12.11
N ASP A 166 -0.43 29.15 -13.12
CA ASP A 166 0.75 30.02 -13.10
C ASP A 166 0.50 31.35 -13.80
N SER A 167 0.03 31.34 -15.05
CA SER A 167 -0.25 32.56 -15.80
C SER A 167 -1.21 32.33 -16.98
N VAL A 168 -1.78 33.44 -17.47
CA VAL A 168 -2.52 33.50 -18.73
C VAL A 168 -1.87 34.53 -19.64
N ASP A 169 -1.34 34.09 -20.77
CA ASP A 169 -0.83 34.95 -21.83
C ASP A 169 -1.96 35.28 -22.82
N THR A 170 -2.56 36.44 -22.62
CA THR A 170 -3.65 36.95 -23.46
C THR A 170 -3.19 37.42 -24.84
N SER A 171 -1.89 37.58 -25.07
CA SER A 171 -1.34 37.98 -26.38
C SER A 171 -1.24 36.77 -27.30
N ASN A 172 -0.91 35.61 -26.73
CA ASN A 172 -0.74 34.35 -27.45
C ASN A 172 -1.90 33.35 -27.21
N ASN A 173 -2.93 33.76 -26.47
CA ASN A 173 -4.06 32.93 -26.05
C ASN A 173 -3.65 31.61 -25.39
N GLN A 174 -2.74 31.70 -24.43
CA GLN A 174 -2.11 30.54 -23.81
C GLN A 174 -2.29 30.55 -22.29
N LEU A 175 -2.70 29.41 -21.76
CA LEU A 175 -2.77 29.10 -20.34
C LEU A 175 -1.50 28.34 -19.92
N GLN A 176 -0.86 28.76 -18.83
CA GLN A 176 0.30 28.07 -18.25
C GLN A 176 -0.01 27.60 -16.84
N LEU A 177 0.27 26.34 -16.58
CA LEU A 177 0.03 25.67 -15.30
C LEU A 177 1.25 24.83 -14.91
N THR A 178 1.30 24.44 -13.65
CA THR A 178 2.23 23.41 -13.15
C THR A 178 1.42 22.21 -12.69
N ASP A 179 1.75 21.01 -13.17
CA ASP A 179 1.24 19.75 -12.58
C ASP A 179 2.01 19.52 -11.27
N VAL A 180 1.32 19.62 -10.14
CA VAL A 180 1.92 19.56 -8.80
C VAL A 180 2.58 18.20 -8.54
N GLY A 181 2.04 17.12 -9.09
CA GLY A 181 2.55 15.77 -8.85
C GLY A 181 3.80 15.43 -9.65
N THR A 182 4.00 16.10 -10.79
CA THR A 182 5.21 15.90 -11.62
C THR A 182 6.20 17.05 -11.52
N GLY A 183 5.78 18.22 -11.02
CA GLY A 183 6.53 19.47 -11.07
C GLY A 183 6.68 20.05 -12.49
N GLY A 184 6.08 19.41 -13.51
CA GLY A 184 6.19 19.81 -14.90
C GLY A 184 5.27 20.95 -15.27
N GLN A 185 5.73 21.84 -16.16
CA GLN A 185 4.89 22.88 -16.75
C GLN A 185 3.96 22.27 -17.80
N VAL A 186 2.69 22.65 -17.74
CA VAL A 186 1.65 22.30 -18.71
C VAL A 186 1.17 23.58 -19.37
N THR A 187 1.16 23.57 -20.70
CA THR A 187 0.74 24.71 -21.51
C THR A 187 -0.45 24.30 -22.36
N SER A 188 -1.53 25.09 -22.33
CA SER A 188 -2.71 24.89 -23.17
C SER A 188 -3.04 26.13 -23.99
N GLN A 189 -3.52 25.92 -25.21
CA GLN A 189 -4.02 26.98 -26.09
C GLN A 189 -5.53 27.11 -25.92
N TYR A 190 -6.03 28.34 -25.83
CA TYR A 190 -7.47 28.61 -25.85
C TYR A 190 -7.86 29.43 -27.08
N THR A 191 -9.12 29.30 -27.48
CA THR A 191 -9.70 30.11 -28.55
C THR A 191 -10.46 31.27 -27.94
N ALA A 192 -10.13 32.49 -28.38
CA ALA A 192 -10.81 33.70 -27.96
C ALA A 192 -11.86 34.12 -29.01
N ALA A 193 -13.14 34.16 -28.63
CA ALA A 193 -14.23 34.66 -29.47
C ALA A 193 -14.19 36.18 -29.64
N ASN A 194 -13.47 36.90 -28.77
CA ASN A 194 -13.18 38.32 -28.88
C ASN A 194 -11.74 38.61 -28.42
N ALA A 195 -11.21 39.80 -28.75
CA ALA A 195 -9.80 40.12 -28.50
C ALA A 195 -9.41 40.28 -27.02
N THR A 196 -10.35 40.21 -26.07
CA THR A 196 -10.11 40.66 -24.68
C THR A 196 -10.52 39.66 -23.60
N CYS A 197 -11.11 38.50 -23.93
CA CYS A 197 -11.63 37.53 -22.95
C CYS A 197 -12.47 38.15 -21.82
N ALA A 198 -13.09 39.30 -22.08
CA ALA A 198 -13.67 40.15 -21.03
C ALA A 198 -15.12 39.82 -20.69
N ALA A 199 -15.71 38.81 -21.35
CA ALA A 199 -17.03 38.30 -21.04
C ALA A 199 -16.98 36.80 -20.79
N ALA A 200 -17.86 36.34 -19.91
CA ALA A 200 -17.96 34.94 -19.52
C ALA A 200 -18.22 34.03 -20.73
N GLY A 201 -17.52 32.90 -20.80
CA GLY A 201 -17.64 31.89 -21.86
C GLY A 201 -17.00 32.27 -23.20
N ASN A 202 -16.28 33.39 -23.31
CA ASN A 202 -15.72 33.85 -24.59
C ASN A 202 -14.34 33.29 -24.92
N CYS A 203 -13.60 32.78 -23.94
CA CYS A 203 -12.28 32.20 -24.15
C CYS A 203 -12.27 30.78 -23.62
N ASN A 204 -12.28 29.80 -24.51
CA ASN A 204 -12.46 28.39 -24.18
C ASN A 204 -11.28 27.56 -24.70
N GLY A 205 -10.85 26.58 -23.93
CA GLY A 205 -9.77 25.68 -24.30
C GLY A 205 -9.92 24.33 -23.64
N THR A 206 -9.00 23.43 -23.94
CA THR A 206 -8.96 22.09 -23.35
C THR A 206 -7.60 21.82 -22.72
N LEU A 207 -7.61 21.23 -21.53
CA LEU A 207 -6.42 20.88 -20.77
C LEU A 207 -6.20 19.37 -20.86
N ASN A 208 -5.13 18.96 -21.54
CA ASN A 208 -4.78 17.55 -21.69
C ASN A 208 -3.75 17.15 -20.62
N VAL A 209 -4.19 16.48 -19.56
CA VAL A 209 -3.34 16.08 -18.43
C VAL A 209 -3.68 14.67 -17.94
N GLY A 210 -2.68 13.90 -17.56
CA GLY A 210 -2.88 12.53 -17.05
C GLY A 210 -3.51 11.55 -18.04
N GLY A 211 -3.58 11.88 -19.33
CA GLY A 211 -4.25 11.09 -20.36
C GLY A 211 -5.72 11.45 -20.60
N TYR A 212 -6.23 12.49 -19.93
CA TYR A 212 -7.62 12.95 -20.01
C TYR A 212 -7.69 14.41 -20.45
N THR A 213 -8.88 14.85 -20.85
CA THR A 213 -9.10 16.16 -21.47
C THR A 213 -10.16 16.90 -20.68
N PHE A 214 -9.78 17.99 -20.02
CA PHE A 214 -10.69 18.80 -19.21
C PHE A 214 -10.99 20.11 -19.93
N ASP A 215 -12.27 20.46 -20.04
CA ASP A 215 -12.67 21.73 -20.63
C ASP A 215 -12.43 22.88 -19.65
N TYR A 216 -12.00 24.03 -20.16
CA TYR A 216 -11.88 25.23 -19.35
C TYR A 216 -12.28 26.49 -20.10
N THR A 217 -12.58 27.53 -19.32
CA THR A 217 -12.79 28.87 -19.81
C THR A 217 -12.01 29.89 -18.99
N VAL A 218 -11.52 30.92 -19.69
CA VAL A 218 -10.71 32.01 -19.12
C VAL A 218 -11.53 33.30 -19.15
N LEU A 219 -11.53 34.01 -18.03
CA LEU A 219 -12.02 35.38 -17.94
C LEU A 219 -10.86 36.33 -17.67
N VAL A 220 -10.77 37.42 -18.45
CA VAL A 220 -9.84 38.52 -18.21
C VAL A 220 -10.65 39.75 -17.82
N THR A 221 -10.56 40.16 -16.56
CA THR A 221 -11.31 41.33 -16.09
C THR A 221 -10.60 42.63 -16.48
N SER A 222 -11.34 43.57 -17.10
CA SER A 222 -10.75 44.80 -17.65
C SER A 222 -10.28 45.79 -16.56
N GLY A 223 -9.16 46.47 -16.81
CA GLY A 223 -8.77 47.69 -16.08
C GLY A 223 -7.49 47.67 -15.25
N ASP A 224 -6.61 46.67 -15.35
CA ASP A 224 -5.24 46.79 -14.84
C ASP A 224 -4.30 45.82 -15.58
N SER A 225 -3.17 46.30 -16.06
CA SER A 225 -2.23 45.56 -16.92
C SER A 225 -1.24 44.70 -16.13
N ASN A 226 -1.61 44.26 -14.93
CA ASN A 226 -0.80 43.44 -14.05
C ASN A 226 -1.40 42.04 -13.90
N ASP A 227 -0.50 41.10 -13.61
CA ASP A 227 -0.59 39.63 -13.48
C ASP A 227 -1.65 39.09 -12.49
N SER A 228 -2.67 39.87 -12.12
CA SER A 228 -3.60 39.59 -11.01
C SER A 228 -5.09 39.70 -11.39
N LYS A 229 -5.44 39.61 -12.68
CA LYS A 229 -6.82 39.84 -13.17
C LYS A 229 -7.39 38.80 -14.15
N PHE A 230 -6.80 37.62 -14.25
CA PHE A 230 -7.43 36.49 -14.93
C PHE A 230 -8.04 35.52 -13.91
N LYS A 231 -9.16 34.92 -14.29
CA LYS A 231 -9.81 33.85 -13.54
C LYS A 231 -10.12 32.68 -14.44
N LEU A 232 -10.13 31.49 -13.86
CA LEU A 232 -10.38 30.24 -14.56
C LEU A 232 -11.63 29.54 -13.99
N SER A 233 -12.37 28.89 -14.88
CA SER A 233 -13.38 27.90 -14.55
C SER A 233 -13.08 26.65 -15.39
N VAL A 234 -13.15 25.48 -14.77
CA VAL A 234 -12.70 24.22 -15.36
C VAL A 234 -13.76 23.16 -15.09
N ASP A 235 -13.94 22.22 -16.01
CA ASP A 235 -14.59 20.95 -15.76
C ASP A 235 -13.67 20.12 -14.84
N LEU A 236 -14.04 20.03 -13.56
CA LEU A 236 -13.21 19.36 -12.55
C LEU A 236 -13.37 17.85 -12.54
N ASP A 237 -14.48 17.30 -13.04
CA ASP A 237 -14.82 15.88 -12.96
C ASP A 237 -14.87 15.14 -14.31
N ASP A 238 -14.51 15.81 -15.40
CA ASP A 238 -14.46 15.30 -16.77
C ASP A 238 -15.83 14.77 -17.23
N ASP A 239 -16.90 15.47 -16.84
CA ASP A 239 -18.27 15.12 -17.21
C ASP A 239 -18.76 15.84 -18.50
N GLY A 240 -17.91 16.72 -19.05
CA GLY A 240 -18.20 17.54 -20.22
C GLY A 240 -18.91 18.86 -19.89
N THR A 241 -19.05 19.19 -18.61
CA THR A 241 -19.64 20.43 -18.11
C THR A 241 -18.65 21.16 -17.23
N LEU A 242 -18.45 22.46 -17.49
CA LEU A 242 -17.65 23.31 -16.60
C LEU A 242 -18.22 23.27 -15.17
N GLY A 243 -17.33 23.17 -14.19
CA GLY A 243 -17.70 23.08 -12.78
C GLY A 243 -17.44 21.68 -12.22
N GLY A 244 -18.31 21.22 -11.32
CA GLY A 244 -18.28 19.85 -10.82
C GLY A 244 -17.51 19.69 -9.51
N LYS A 245 -17.42 18.44 -9.03
CA LYS A 245 -16.71 18.09 -7.79
C LYS A 245 -15.69 17.00 -8.05
N ALA A 246 -14.42 17.33 -7.82
CA ALA A 246 -13.33 16.38 -7.92
C ALA A 246 -13.10 15.59 -6.63
N ASN A 247 -12.67 14.33 -6.80
CA ASN A 247 -12.22 13.46 -5.72
C ASN A 247 -10.73 13.10 -5.91
N VAL A 248 -10.05 12.77 -4.81
CA VAL A 248 -8.65 12.34 -4.84
C VAL A 248 -8.58 10.82 -4.90
N SER A 249 -8.17 10.28 -6.04
CA SER A 249 -8.07 8.84 -6.29
C SER A 249 -6.73 8.32 -5.83
N LEU A 250 -6.75 7.27 -5.00
CA LEU A 250 -5.58 6.70 -4.35
C LEU A 250 -5.07 5.47 -5.10
N ARG A 251 -3.78 5.20 -4.99
CA ARG A 251 -3.22 3.92 -5.42
C ARG A 251 -3.80 2.77 -4.57
N GLY A 252 -4.31 1.74 -5.23
CA GLY A 252 -5.07 0.64 -4.60
C GLY A 252 -6.59 0.73 -4.84
N GLY A 253 -7.08 1.80 -5.46
CA GLY A 253 -8.48 1.89 -5.90
C GLY A 253 -9.46 2.45 -4.87
N GLY A 254 -8.96 3.02 -3.76
CA GLY A 254 -9.74 3.88 -2.88
C GLY A 254 -9.78 5.32 -3.38
N TRP A 255 -10.65 6.13 -2.80
CA TRP A 255 -10.64 7.58 -3.03
C TRP A 255 -10.94 8.36 -1.76
N LEU A 256 -10.42 9.57 -1.70
CA LEU A 256 -10.66 10.55 -0.66
C LEU A 256 -11.59 11.64 -1.21
N ASP A 257 -12.76 11.75 -0.60
CA ASP A 257 -13.63 12.91 -0.73
C ASP A 257 -13.13 13.99 0.24
N LEU A 258 -12.72 15.15 -0.28
CA LEU A 258 -12.19 16.27 0.50
C LEU A 258 -13.28 17.02 1.28
N GLY A 259 -14.55 16.64 1.14
CA GLY A 259 -15.67 17.20 1.89
C GLY A 259 -16.45 18.24 1.09
N THR A 260 -16.79 19.35 1.76
CA THR A 260 -17.60 20.43 1.17
C THR A 260 -16.77 21.69 1.00
N GLN A 261 -16.85 22.30 -0.18
CA GLN A 261 -16.33 23.63 -0.48
C GLN A 261 -17.47 24.47 -1.05
N THR A 262 -17.95 25.46 -0.29
CA THR A 262 -19.04 26.35 -0.72
C THR A 262 -18.54 27.67 -1.30
N ASP A 263 -17.35 28.12 -0.91
CA ASP A 263 -16.70 29.36 -1.36
C ASP A 263 -15.17 29.26 -1.14
N ALA A 264 -14.43 30.37 -1.33
CA ALA A 264 -13.02 30.50 -0.93
C ALA A 264 -12.79 30.35 0.60
N ASN A 265 -13.86 30.33 1.40
CA ASN A 265 -13.81 29.97 2.82
C ASN A 265 -14.43 28.58 3.02
N ALA A 266 -13.75 27.72 3.76
CA ALA A 266 -14.27 26.42 4.18
C ALA A 266 -15.15 26.57 5.44
N PRO A 267 -16.09 25.65 5.70
CA PRO A 267 -16.78 25.58 6.99
C PRO A 267 -15.76 25.46 8.12
N GLY A 268 -16.08 25.98 9.32
CA GLY A 268 -15.16 25.99 10.46
C GLY A 268 -14.42 24.67 10.65
N ASN A 269 -15.17 23.58 10.83
CA ASN A 269 -14.62 22.22 10.80
C ASN A 269 -14.86 21.59 9.43
N VAL A 270 -13.86 20.85 8.96
CA VAL A 270 -13.88 20.08 7.71
C VAL A 270 -14.00 18.60 8.04
N ASN A 271 -14.79 17.87 7.26
CA ASN A 271 -14.87 16.42 7.35
C ASN A 271 -14.60 15.82 5.97
N MET A 272 -13.50 15.09 5.87
CA MET A 272 -13.16 14.31 4.69
C MET A 272 -13.61 12.87 4.88
N THR A 273 -13.84 12.15 3.79
CA THR A 273 -14.25 10.75 3.86
C THR A 273 -13.38 9.92 2.91
N LEU A 274 -12.72 8.91 3.46
CA LEU A 274 -12.02 7.92 2.65
C LEU A 274 -12.96 6.76 2.36
N TRP A 275 -12.99 6.34 1.10
CA TRP A 275 -13.86 5.29 0.59
C TRP A 275 -13.08 4.14 -0.04
N THR A 276 -13.59 2.94 0.19
CA THR A 276 -13.19 1.71 -0.50
C THR A 276 -14.40 1.15 -1.22
N ASP A 277 -14.26 0.94 -2.54
CA ASP A 277 -15.31 0.36 -3.36
C ASP A 277 -15.62 -1.09 -2.93
N PRO A 278 -16.90 -1.51 -2.81
CA PRO A 278 -17.25 -2.90 -2.49
C PRO A 278 -16.62 -3.92 -3.44
N SER A 279 -16.39 -3.56 -4.70
CA SER A 279 -15.78 -4.45 -5.70
C SER A 279 -14.27 -4.62 -5.55
N ASN A 280 -13.64 -3.95 -4.58
CA ASN A 280 -12.25 -4.23 -4.19
C ASN A 280 -12.16 -5.40 -3.21
N PHE A 281 -13.25 -5.79 -2.54
CA PHE A 281 -13.28 -6.91 -1.60
C PHE A 281 -13.43 -8.24 -2.34
N ASP A 282 -12.80 -9.29 -1.81
CA ASP A 282 -12.98 -10.66 -2.26
C ASP A 282 -14.45 -11.10 -2.08
N GLU A 283 -15.05 -10.75 -0.93
CA GLU A 283 -16.49 -10.85 -0.67
C GLU A 283 -17.09 -9.45 -0.54
N ALA A 284 -17.74 -8.98 -1.61
CA ALA A 284 -18.27 -7.63 -1.68
C ALA A 284 -19.29 -7.35 -0.55
N PRO A 285 -19.05 -6.34 0.32
CA PRO A 285 -20.01 -5.94 1.34
C PRO A 285 -21.24 -5.28 0.69
N ALA A 286 -22.37 -5.33 1.40
CA ALA A 286 -23.61 -4.71 0.92
C ALA A 286 -23.52 -3.17 0.77
N ASN A 287 -22.63 -2.54 1.54
CA ASN A 287 -22.37 -1.11 1.48
C ASN A 287 -20.86 -0.86 1.32
N PRO A 288 -20.46 0.23 0.64
CA PRO A 288 -19.06 0.65 0.60
C PRO A 288 -18.50 0.86 2.00
N GLU A 289 -17.24 0.45 2.17
CA GLU A 289 -16.49 0.76 3.38
C GLU A 289 -16.01 2.20 3.30
N ARG A 290 -16.29 2.99 4.35
CA ARG A 290 -15.86 4.39 4.43
C ARG A 290 -15.65 4.85 5.86
N PHE A 291 -14.67 5.70 6.10
CA PHE A 291 -14.47 6.33 7.40
C PHE A 291 -14.13 7.81 7.25
N ASN A 292 -14.30 8.55 8.33
CA ASN A 292 -14.18 10.00 8.34
C ASN A 292 -12.83 10.43 8.90
N ILE A 293 -12.31 11.52 8.33
CA ILE A 293 -11.15 12.24 8.84
C ILE A 293 -11.64 13.66 9.12
N SER A 294 -11.75 14.00 10.41
CA SER A 294 -12.22 15.30 10.86
C SER A 294 -11.03 16.23 11.03
N LEU A 295 -11.06 17.40 10.40
CA LEU A 295 -10.12 18.49 10.63
C LEU A 295 -10.86 19.60 11.38
N THR A 296 -10.40 19.94 12.58
CA THR A 296 -11.04 20.92 13.44
C THR A 296 -10.18 22.16 13.61
N VAL A 297 -10.81 23.30 13.87
CA VAL A 297 -10.12 24.55 14.16
C VAL A 297 -10.61 25.13 15.49
N ALA A 298 -9.67 25.50 16.35
CA ALA A 298 -9.95 26.21 17.59
C ALA A 298 -8.83 27.20 17.87
N SER A 299 -9.18 28.48 18.08
CA SER A 299 -8.19 29.51 18.42
C SER A 299 -7.02 29.56 17.42
N THR A 300 -7.34 29.50 16.12
CA THR A 300 -6.39 29.46 14.99
C THR A 300 -5.43 28.28 14.98
N LYS A 301 -5.70 27.24 15.78
CA LYS A 301 -4.97 25.96 15.74
C LYS A 301 -5.82 24.91 15.05
N LEU A 302 -5.19 24.13 14.19
CA LEU A 302 -5.78 22.96 13.55
C LEU A 302 -5.51 21.71 14.37
N ASP A 303 -6.40 20.73 14.22
CA ASP A 303 -6.25 19.40 14.79
C ASP A 303 -6.99 18.37 13.91
N ALA A 304 -6.63 17.09 14.01
CA ALA A 304 -7.17 16.02 13.19
C ALA A 304 -7.54 14.78 14.00
N ASP A 305 -8.68 14.17 13.67
CA ASP A 305 -9.14 12.93 14.30
C ASP A 305 -9.66 11.96 13.23
N VAL A 306 -9.37 10.67 13.43
CA VAL A 306 -9.93 9.59 12.61
C VAL A 306 -11.10 8.94 13.34
N SER A 307 -12.28 9.00 12.73
CA SER A 307 -13.49 8.40 13.29
C SER A 307 -14.10 7.34 12.38
N SER A 308 -14.60 6.28 13.01
CA SER A 308 -15.18 5.14 12.32
C SER A 308 -16.67 5.32 12.05
N ASN A 309 -17.14 4.83 10.91
CA ASN A 309 -18.56 4.59 10.68
C ASN A 309 -18.93 3.18 11.15
N ALA A 310 -20.20 2.97 11.52
CA ALA A 310 -20.67 1.65 11.93
C ALA A 310 -20.45 0.59 10.83
N GLY A 311 -19.93 -0.59 11.21
CA GLY A 311 -19.74 -1.72 10.30
C GLY A 311 -18.43 -1.74 9.50
N VAL A 312 -17.51 -0.80 9.75
CA VAL A 312 -16.25 -0.64 8.99
C VAL A 312 -15.06 -1.39 9.62
N GLY A 313 -15.23 -1.97 10.81
CA GLY A 313 -14.15 -2.65 11.54
C GLY A 313 -13.11 -1.71 12.16
N LEU A 314 -13.13 -0.42 11.80
CA LEU A 314 -12.23 0.59 12.34
C LEU A 314 -12.64 0.97 13.76
N SER A 315 -11.71 0.82 14.70
CA SER A 315 -11.84 1.35 16.06
C SER A 315 -10.44 1.70 16.55
N PRO A 316 -9.97 2.94 16.33
CA PRO A 316 -8.62 3.35 16.72
C PRO A 316 -8.45 3.21 18.24
N LYS A 317 -7.39 2.53 18.66
CA LYS A 317 -7.05 2.33 20.07
C LYS A 317 -5.64 2.84 20.33
N THR A 318 -5.46 3.48 21.48
CA THR A 318 -4.13 3.83 22.00
C THR A 318 -3.28 2.58 22.13
N ILE A 319 -2.06 2.61 21.59
CA ILE A 319 -1.13 1.48 21.68
C ILE A 319 -0.44 1.47 23.04
N LYS A 320 -0.09 0.29 23.56
CA LYS A 320 0.48 0.17 24.92
C LYS A 320 1.88 0.77 25.02
N GLU A 321 2.61 0.77 23.90
CA GLU A 321 3.99 1.20 23.80
C GLU A 321 4.14 2.73 23.75
N ASN A 322 3.08 3.45 23.35
CA ASN A 322 3.06 4.90 23.23
C ASN A 322 1.62 5.43 23.35
N ASP A 323 1.35 6.18 24.42
CA ASP A 323 0.03 6.72 24.72
C ASP A 323 -0.40 7.88 23.81
N ASN A 324 0.56 8.48 23.08
CA ASN A 324 0.29 9.50 22.05
C ASN A 324 -0.12 8.90 20.71
N VAL A 325 -0.08 7.57 20.54
CA VAL A 325 -0.36 6.92 19.26
C VAL A 325 -1.62 6.08 19.35
N LYS A 326 -2.59 6.34 18.46
CA LYS A 326 -3.76 5.50 18.25
C LYS A 326 -3.66 4.78 16.91
N ARG A 327 -4.01 3.50 16.87
CA ARG A 327 -4.07 2.71 15.63
C ARG A 327 -5.39 1.98 15.48
N GLY A 328 -5.89 1.90 14.25
CA GLY A 328 -7.05 1.13 13.90
C GLY A 328 -6.92 0.56 12.49
N MET A 329 -7.68 -0.47 12.17
CA MET A 329 -7.68 -1.06 10.83
C MET A 329 -9.12 -1.31 10.38
N THR A 330 -9.43 -1.05 9.12
CA THR A 330 -10.74 -1.37 8.53
C THR A 330 -10.85 -2.84 8.14
N ASN A 331 -12.04 -3.31 7.75
CA ASN A 331 -12.24 -4.68 7.25
C ASN A 331 -11.52 -4.93 5.92
N TYR A 332 -11.31 -3.90 5.09
CA TYR A 332 -10.47 -4.00 3.89
C TYR A 332 -8.98 -4.16 4.22
N GLY A 333 -8.57 -3.72 5.41
CA GLY A 333 -7.18 -3.67 5.83
C GLY A 333 -6.54 -2.29 5.73
N VAL A 334 -7.32 -1.22 5.60
CA VAL A 334 -6.78 0.15 5.66
C VAL A 334 -6.33 0.42 7.09
N LEU A 335 -5.02 0.52 7.29
CA LEU A 335 -4.44 0.83 8.60
C LEU A 335 -4.39 2.35 8.78
N THR A 336 -4.86 2.83 9.93
CA THR A 336 -4.76 4.23 10.34
C THR A 336 -3.87 4.34 11.57
N GLU A 337 -3.08 5.41 11.62
CA GLU A 337 -2.31 5.84 12.78
C GLU A 337 -2.54 7.34 12.98
N GLU A 338 -2.95 7.71 14.19
CA GLU A 338 -3.06 9.09 14.65
C GLU A 338 -1.98 9.26 15.73
N THR A 339 -1.15 10.28 15.56
CA THR A 339 -0.13 10.66 16.53
C THR A 339 -0.46 12.03 17.08
N ASN A 340 -0.71 12.09 18.39
CA ASN A 340 -0.86 13.34 19.12
C ASN A 340 0.50 14.02 19.21
N GLU A 341 0.58 15.23 18.65
CA GLU A 341 1.78 16.05 18.65
C GLU A 341 1.63 17.14 19.72
N ASP A 342 2.51 17.17 20.72
CA ASP A 342 2.39 18.09 21.84
C ASP A 342 2.42 19.57 21.39
N ASN A 343 1.25 20.22 21.39
CA ASN A 343 0.99 21.62 20.99
C ASN A 343 0.96 21.91 19.48
N ASP A 344 1.22 20.90 18.65
CA ASP A 344 1.13 20.95 17.19
C ASP A 344 -0.13 20.19 16.74
N PRO A 345 -0.61 20.37 15.49
CA PRO A 345 -1.73 19.58 14.97
C PRO A 345 -1.38 18.10 14.87
N ASP A 346 -2.31 17.22 15.23
CA ASP A 346 -2.13 15.76 15.17
C ASP A 346 -1.74 15.29 13.75
N THR A 347 -0.85 14.30 13.67
CA THR A 347 -0.44 13.69 12.41
C THR A 347 -1.27 12.43 12.14
N ILE A 348 -1.89 12.37 10.95
CA ILE A 348 -2.64 11.18 10.51
C ILE A 348 -1.89 10.49 9.38
N LYS A 349 -1.64 9.19 9.55
CA LYS A 349 -1.12 8.30 8.51
C LYS A 349 -2.12 7.21 8.20
N ILE A 350 -2.33 6.97 6.91
CA ILE A 350 -3.26 5.96 6.41
C ILE A 350 -2.51 5.13 5.38
N TRP A 351 -2.29 3.86 5.68
CA TRP A 351 -1.74 2.91 4.73
C TRP A 351 -2.90 2.24 3.99
N TYR A 352 -3.18 2.74 2.79
CA TYR A 352 -4.17 2.17 1.90
C TYR A 352 -3.58 0.95 1.16
N PRO A 353 -4.14 -0.25 1.30
CA PRO A 353 -3.62 -1.44 0.63
C PRO A 353 -3.76 -1.41 -0.88
N LEU A 354 -2.83 -2.04 -1.59
CA LEU A 354 -2.96 -2.22 -3.05
C LEU A 354 -3.98 -3.29 -3.44
N GLU A 355 -4.23 -4.24 -2.53
CA GLU A 355 -5.27 -5.27 -2.59
C GLU A 355 -5.78 -5.52 -1.16
N GLN A 356 -6.94 -6.15 -0.98
CA GLN A 356 -7.49 -6.43 0.35
C GLN A 356 -6.48 -7.21 1.22
N LEU A 357 -6.31 -6.81 2.49
CA LEU A 357 -5.55 -7.62 3.45
C LEU A 357 -6.43 -8.77 3.94
N LEU A 358 -5.93 -9.99 3.80
CA LEU A 358 -6.62 -11.19 4.23
C LEU A 358 -5.82 -11.91 5.31
N PRO A 359 -6.45 -12.38 6.40
CA PRO A 359 -5.78 -13.21 7.39
C PRO A 359 -5.36 -14.54 6.76
N GLN A 360 -4.10 -14.89 6.95
CA GLN A 360 -3.51 -16.11 6.41
C GLN A 360 -3.71 -17.25 7.42
N VAL A 361 -4.90 -17.88 7.35
CA VAL A 361 -5.28 -18.99 8.24
C VAL A 361 -5.17 -20.32 7.49
N PHE A 362 -4.41 -21.26 8.05
CA PHE A 362 -4.17 -22.57 7.44
C PHE A 362 -4.53 -23.70 8.39
N VAL A 363 -5.16 -24.74 7.87
CA VAL A 363 -5.23 -26.03 8.55
C VAL A 363 -4.05 -26.88 8.06
N THR A 364 -3.11 -27.15 8.95
CA THR A 364 -1.90 -27.90 8.63
C THR A 364 -1.97 -29.31 9.19
N PHE A 365 -1.35 -30.27 8.50
CA PHE A 365 -1.23 -31.66 8.95
C PHE A 365 0.24 -32.08 8.83
N GLU A 366 0.78 -32.75 9.85
CA GLU A 366 2.16 -33.27 9.88
C GLU A 366 2.41 -34.33 8.79
N LYS A 367 1.35 -34.93 8.25
CA LYS A 367 1.42 -35.94 7.19
C LYS A 367 0.36 -35.69 6.14
N THR A 368 0.77 -35.64 4.87
CA THR A 368 -0.19 -35.62 3.75
C THR A 368 -0.97 -36.94 3.75
N ILE A 369 -2.25 -36.90 4.09
CA ILE A 369 -3.17 -38.00 3.84
C ILE A 369 -3.81 -37.75 2.47
N THR A 370 -3.24 -38.33 1.42
CA THR A 370 -3.88 -38.35 0.11
C THR A 370 -5.08 -39.29 0.19
N LYS A 371 -6.31 -38.75 0.17
CA LYS A 371 -7.52 -39.55 -0.08
C LYS A 371 -8.00 -39.31 -1.51
N THR A 372 -7.97 -40.37 -2.31
CA THR A 372 -8.72 -40.44 -3.56
C THR A 372 -10.20 -40.66 -3.19
N GLY A 373 -11.04 -39.63 -3.28
CA GLY A 373 -12.49 -39.82 -3.16
C GLY A 373 -13.26 -38.60 -2.66
N GLY A 374 -13.81 -37.83 -3.59
CA GLY A 374 -14.77 -36.77 -3.32
C GLY A 374 -14.77 -35.74 -4.45
N SER A 375 -15.91 -35.58 -5.14
CA SER A 375 -16.13 -34.52 -6.11
C SER A 375 -16.23 -33.17 -5.40
N GLY A 376 -15.08 -32.58 -5.10
CA GLY A 376 -14.94 -31.23 -4.58
C GLY A 376 -13.51 -30.77 -4.85
N THR A 377 -13.36 -29.65 -5.56
CA THR A 377 -12.05 -29.07 -5.85
C THR A 377 -11.51 -28.47 -4.55
N VAL A 378 -10.65 -29.21 -3.85
CA VAL A 378 -9.84 -28.66 -2.75
C VAL A 378 -8.58 -28.11 -3.38
N THR A 379 -8.43 -26.79 -3.42
CA THR A 379 -7.15 -26.13 -3.72
C THR A 379 -6.21 -26.38 -2.55
N VAL A 380 -5.36 -27.40 -2.68
CA VAL A 380 -4.26 -27.63 -1.74
C VAL A 380 -3.12 -26.69 -2.13
N GLU A 381 -3.12 -25.48 -1.59
CA GLU A 381 -1.89 -24.70 -1.56
C GLU A 381 -0.96 -25.35 -0.54
N LYS A 382 0.11 -25.99 -1.02
CA LYS A 382 1.21 -26.38 -0.14
C LYS A 382 2.09 -25.13 0.00
N PRO A 383 2.03 -24.36 1.10
CA PRO A 383 3.09 -23.40 1.37
C PRO A 383 4.40 -24.18 1.30
N GLN A 384 5.22 -23.87 0.29
CA GLN A 384 6.52 -24.52 0.12
C GLN A 384 7.44 -23.94 1.19
N ARG A 385 7.30 -24.42 2.43
CA ARG A 385 8.21 -24.08 3.50
C ARG A 385 9.54 -24.76 3.21
N ILE A 386 10.59 -23.95 3.04
CA ILE A 386 11.96 -24.44 3.24
C ILE A 386 12.07 -24.63 4.76
N GLU A 387 12.35 -25.84 5.24
CA GLU A 387 12.70 -26.06 6.65
C GLU A 387 13.99 -25.28 6.95
N ILE A 388 13.82 -24.04 7.40
CA ILE A 388 14.87 -23.25 8.01
C ILE A 388 15.01 -23.77 9.44
N GLY A 389 16.18 -24.35 9.77
CA GLY A 389 16.47 -24.89 11.10
C GLY A 389 16.37 -23.79 12.18
N SER A 390 17.48 -23.13 12.48
CA SER A 390 17.51 -21.96 13.39
C SER A 390 17.81 -20.70 12.59
N ALA A 391 16.89 -19.73 12.61
CA ALA A 391 17.15 -18.40 12.07
C ALA A 391 18.04 -17.63 13.06
N LEU A 392 19.25 -17.26 12.62
CA LEU A 392 20.22 -16.54 13.42
C LEU A 392 20.55 -15.21 12.76
N LEU A 393 20.75 -14.17 13.56
CA LEU A 393 21.39 -12.95 13.10
C LEU A 393 22.84 -13.24 12.71
N ALA A 394 23.40 -12.49 11.77
CA ALA A 394 24.81 -12.64 11.38
C ALA A 394 25.77 -12.51 12.58
N SER A 395 25.41 -11.71 13.58
CA SER A 395 26.17 -11.55 14.84
C SER A 395 26.11 -12.76 15.77
N GLN A 396 25.16 -13.67 15.58
CA GLN A 396 24.99 -14.89 16.38
C GLN A 396 25.67 -16.11 15.75
N VAL A 397 26.21 -15.97 14.53
CA VAL A 397 26.96 -17.01 13.83
C VAL A 397 28.44 -16.84 14.15
N SER A 398 29.00 -17.75 14.93
CA SER A 398 30.42 -17.72 15.34
C SER A 398 31.36 -18.25 14.26
N ASP A 399 30.93 -19.25 13.48
CA ASP A 399 31.68 -19.81 12.35
C ASP A 399 30.71 -20.20 11.21
N PRO A 400 30.63 -19.42 10.11
CA PRO A 400 29.75 -19.71 8.98
C PRO A 400 30.23 -20.89 8.11
N LYS A 401 31.38 -21.51 8.43
CA LYS A 401 31.87 -22.70 7.74
C LYS A 401 31.53 -24.00 8.47
N ALA A 402 31.02 -23.92 9.69
CA ALA A 402 30.73 -25.08 10.53
C ALA A 402 29.46 -25.86 10.13
N ALA A 403 28.57 -25.29 9.31
CA ALA A 403 27.31 -25.93 8.92
C ALA A 403 26.89 -25.57 7.47
N ASN A 404 25.97 -26.36 6.92
CA ASN A 404 25.23 -25.94 5.72
C ASN A 404 24.29 -24.81 6.10
N LEU A 405 24.32 -23.70 5.36
CA LEU A 405 23.53 -22.52 5.69
C LEU A 405 22.96 -21.83 4.46
N VAL A 406 21.86 -21.11 4.67
CA VAL A 406 21.35 -20.12 3.71
C VAL A 406 21.58 -18.76 4.33
N THR A 407 22.36 -17.91 3.69
CA THR A 407 22.60 -16.53 4.16
C THR A 407 21.80 -15.56 3.30
N VAL A 408 21.00 -14.71 3.97
CA VAL A 408 20.12 -13.73 3.33
C VAL A 408 20.57 -12.33 3.73
N GLY A 409 20.78 -11.47 2.74
CA GLY A 409 21.23 -10.09 2.94
C GLY A 409 22.59 -9.82 2.29
N GLY A 410 22.73 -8.62 1.73
CA GLY A 410 23.96 -8.18 1.06
C GLY A 410 25.18 -8.13 1.99
N SER A 411 26.37 -8.31 1.41
CA SER A 411 27.66 -8.31 2.11
C SER A 411 28.03 -6.98 2.80
N CYS A 412 27.25 -5.92 2.54
CA CYS A 412 27.38 -4.63 3.21
C CYS A 412 26.91 -4.69 4.67
N ILE A 413 25.80 -5.39 4.92
CA ILE A 413 25.14 -5.42 6.23
C ILE A 413 25.24 -6.79 6.90
N ASN A 414 25.41 -7.86 6.13
CA ASN A 414 25.51 -9.23 6.63
C ASN A 414 26.98 -9.71 6.59
N SER A 415 27.61 -9.81 7.77
CA SER A 415 29.00 -10.26 7.93
C SER A 415 29.21 -11.71 7.50
N VAL A 416 28.22 -12.58 7.70
CA VAL A 416 28.26 -13.98 7.25
C VAL A 416 28.27 -14.05 5.73
N THR A 417 27.43 -13.27 5.04
CA THR A 417 27.44 -13.19 3.57
C THR A 417 28.80 -12.71 3.06
N ALA A 418 29.39 -11.68 3.68
CA ALA A 418 30.71 -11.18 3.28
C ALA A 418 31.79 -12.25 3.45
N GLU A 419 31.82 -12.94 4.59
CA GLU A 419 32.80 -13.99 4.88
C GLU A 419 32.66 -15.19 3.93
N VAL A 420 31.43 -15.67 3.70
CA VAL A 420 31.15 -16.77 2.77
C VAL A 420 31.58 -16.40 1.35
N LEU A 421 31.37 -15.16 0.93
CA LEU A 421 31.82 -14.66 -0.38
C LEU A 421 33.33 -14.34 -0.44
N GLY A 422 34.08 -14.50 0.66
CA GLY A 422 35.51 -14.19 0.73
C GLY A 422 35.82 -12.69 0.67
N LYS A 423 34.91 -11.84 1.17
CA LYS A 423 35.01 -10.37 1.13
C LYS A 423 35.30 -9.79 2.50
N THR A 424 35.96 -8.63 2.52
CA THR A 424 36.15 -7.87 3.75
C THR A 424 34.85 -7.16 4.13
N TYR A 425 34.32 -7.46 5.33
CA TYR A 425 33.12 -6.80 5.86
C TYR A 425 33.44 -5.41 6.42
N PRO A 426 32.64 -4.38 6.14
CA PRO A 426 31.48 -4.36 5.25
C PRO A 426 31.87 -4.21 3.76
N ALA A 427 31.29 -5.02 2.88
CA ALA A 427 31.50 -4.94 1.43
C ALA A 427 30.26 -4.35 0.73
N CYS A 428 30.21 -3.02 0.66
CA CYS A 428 29.11 -2.23 0.10
C CYS A 428 29.40 -1.77 -1.33
N GLY A 429 28.33 -1.43 -2.07
CA GLY A 429 28.45 -0.91 -3.43
C GLY A 429 29.24 -1.85 -4.33
N GLU A 430 30.16 -1.33 -5.15
CA GLU A 430 30.98 -2.15 -6.06
C GLU A 430 31.81 -3.22 -5.34
N ALA A 431 32.18 -3.01 -4.06
CA ALA A 431 32.88 -4.03 -3.27
C ALA A 431 32.00 -5.28 -3.03
N SER A 432 30.68 -5.14 -3.09
CA SER A 432 29.73 -6.27 -3.07
C SER A 432 29.79 -7.12 -4.33
N GLY A 433 30.43 -6.65 -5.41
CA GLY A 433 30.54 -7.36 -6.69
C GLY A 433 29.22 -7.44 -7.46
N LEU A 434 28.20 -6.72 -7.02
CA LEU A 434 26.92 -6.51 -7.69
C LEU A 434 26.88 -5.08 -8.25
N SER A 435 25.98 -4.83 -9.19
CA SER A 435 25.61 -3.49 -9.66
C SER A 435 24.22 -3.11 -9.13
N GLU A 436 23.85 -1.84 -9.23
CA GLU A 436 22.51 -1.38 -8.86
C GLU A 436 21.42 -2.17 -9.61
N GLY A 437 20.40 -2.63 -8.87
CA GLY A 437 19.32 -3.47 -9.40
C GLY A 437 19.68 -4.96 -9.57
N GLU A 438 20.90 -5.38 -9.22
CA GLU A 438 21.33 -6.77 -9.26
C GLU A 438 21.25 -7.46 -7.88
N ALA A 439 20.91 -8.74 -7.92
CA ALA A 439 21.06 -9.67 -6.82
C ALA A 439 21.59 -11.02 -7.31
N VAL A 440 22.09 -11.83 -6.40
CA VAL A 440 22.69 -13.13 -6.69
C VAL A 440 22.13 -14.23 -5.80
N LEU A 441 21.94 -15.39 -6.41
CA LEU A 441 21.75 -16.69 -5.77
C LEU A 441 22.99 -17.52 -6.07
N LYS A 442 23.83 -17.77 -5.06
CA LYS A 442 25.14 -18.42 -5.25
C LYS A 442 25.38 -19.55 -4.27
N LEU A 443 25.71 -20.73 -4.78
CA LEU A 443 26.24 -21.84 -3.98
C LEU A 443 27.74 -21.65 -3.83
N VAL A 444 28.18 -21.59 -2.56
CA VAL A 444 29.59 -21.46 -2.20
C VAL A 444 30.00 -22.63 -1.32
N GLU A 445 31.09 -23.28 -1.69
CA GLU A 445 31.71 -24.31 -0.84
C GLU A 445 32.37 -23.64 0.37
N SER A 446 32.06 -24.15 1.55
CA SER A 446 32.49 -23.61 2.84
C SER A 446 33.09 -24.74 3.67
N GLY A 447 34.32 -25.14 3.34
CA GLY A 447 34.95 -26.33 3.93
C GLY A 447 34.30 -27.62 3.43
N THR A 448 33.78 -28.43 4.35
CA THR A 448 32.98 -29.64 4.03
C THR A 448 31.49 -29.36 3.88
N ASN A 449 31.07 -28.10 4.05
CA ASN A 449 29.68 -27.65 3.99
C ASN A 449 29.43 -26.79 2.75
N VAL A 450 28.15 -26.52 2.49
CA VAL A 450 27.71 -25.64 1.40
C VAL A 450 26.88 -24.49 1.96
N ALA A 451 27.16 -23.28 1.49
CA ALA A 451 26.37 -22.10 1.79
C ALA A 451 25.62 -21.64 0.52
N LEU A 452 24.32 -21.40 0.65
CA LEU A 452 23.54 -20.70 -0.36
C LEU A 452 23.44 -19.22 0.01
N VAL A 453 24.06 -18.37 -0.80
CA VAL A 453 24.06 -16.92 -0.65
C VAL A 453 22.88 -16.33 -1.41
N VAL A 454 22.06 -15.54 -0.72
CA VAL A 454 20.98 -14.70 -1.27
C VAL A 454 21.32 -13.25 -0.96
N ALA A 455 21.90 -12.54 -1.92
CA ALA A 455 22.44 -11.19 -1.68
C ALA A 455 22.04 -10.23 -2.80
N GLY A 456 21.42 -9.11 -2.45
CA GLY A 456 21.15 -8.00 -3.35
C GLY A 456 22.05 -6.80 -3.12
N TRP A 457 22.14 -5.92 -4.11
CA TRP A 457 22.75 -4.61 -3.98
C TRP A 457 22.00 -3.74 -2.95
N SER A 458 20.67 -3.77 -3.01
CA SER A 458 19.75 -3.14 -2.03
C SER A 458 18.84 -4.15 -1.32
N ALA A 459 18.03 -3.65 -0.38
CA ALA A 459 17.00 -4.44 0.31
C ALA A 459 15.95 -4.98 -0.66
N ASP A 460 15.53 -4.18 -1.64
CA ASP A 460 14.57 -4.59 -2.66
C ASP A 460 15.16 -5.67 -3.56
N ASP A 461 16.44 -5.56 -3.92
CA ASP A 461 17.13 -6.54 -4.75
C ASP A 461 17.27 -7.89 -4.01
N THR A 462 17.59 -7.83 -2.72
CA THR A 462 17.64 -9.01 -1.85
C THR A 462 16.26 -9.67 -1.76
N THR A 463 15.20 -8.87 -1.66
CA THR A 463 13.81 -9.34 -1.62
C THR A 463 13.43 -10.05 -2.92
N ARG A 464 13.83 -9.52 -4.08
CA ARG A 464 13.63 -10.19 -5.38
C ARG A 464 14.35 -11.53 -5.45
N ALA A 465 15.61 -11.61 -5.02
CA ALA A 465 16.34 -12.87 -5.00
C ALA A 465 15.70 -13.90 -4.05
N THR A 466 15.20 -13.47 -2.90
CA THR A 466 14.48 -14.33 -1.96
C THR A 466 13.17 -14.86 -2.56
N ARG A 467 12.43 -14.05 -3.33
CA ARG A 467 11.23 -14.52 -4.08
C ARG A 467 11.58 -15.60 -5.09
N VAL A 468 12.67 -15.44 -5.83
CA VAL A 468 13.17 -16.46 -6.77
C VAL A 468 13.51 -17.77 -6.05
N LEU A 469 14.12 -17.69 -4.86
CA LEU A 469 14.42 -18.86 -4.05
C LEU A 469 13.16 -19.51 -3.46
N ALA A 470 12.17 -18.72 -3.04
CA ALA A 470 10.90 -19.23 -2.54
C ALA A 470 10.14 -20.01 -3.64
N ASP A 471 10.21 -19.56 -4.89
CA ASP A 471 9.63 -20.24 -6.06
C ASP A 471 10.66 -21.08 -6.86
N PHE A 472 11.63 -21.69 -6.17
CA PHE A 472 12.74 -22.38 -6.83
C PHE A 472 12.29 -23.49 -7.80
N LYS A 473 11.16 -24.16 -7.54
CA LYS A 473 10.66 -25.25 -8.39
C LYS A 473 10.29 -24.74 -9.78
N THR A 474 9.60 -23.61 -9.87
CA THR A 474 9.21 -22.99 -11.13
C THR A 474 10.44 -22.51 -11.89
N HIS A 475 11.38 -21.86 -11.21
CA HIS A 475 12.62 -21.38 -11.81
C HIS A 475 13.59 -22.50 -12.20
N GLN A 476 13.62 -23.61 -11.45
CA GLN A 476 14.39 -24.80 -11.79
C GLN A 476 13.77 -25.56 -12.98
N ALA A 477 12.45 -25.76 -12.99
CA ALA A 477 11.74 -26.41 -14.08
C ALA A 477 11.86 -25.64 -15.41
N SER A 478 11.95 -24.31 -15.35
CA SER A 478 12.21 -23.45 -16.52
C SER A 478 13.69 -23.33 -16.89
N GLY A 479 14.59 -24.06 -16.21
CA GLY A 479 16.03 -24.07 -16.50
C GLY A 479 16.78 -22.79 -16.12
N LYS A 480 16.15 -21.88 -15.37
CA LYS A 480 16.72 -20.59 -14.94
C LYS A 480 17.62 -20.71 -13.71
N LEU A 481 17.42 -21.74 -12.88
CA LEU A 481 18.33 -22.09 -11.79
C LEU A 481 19.29 -23.19 -12.25
N LYS A 482 20.42 -22.79 -12.85
CA LYS A 482 21.44 -23.70 -13.38
C LYS A 482 22.84 -23.22 -12.98
N GLY A 483 23.71 -24.16 -12.63
CA GLY A 483 25.08 -23.87 -12.19
C GLY A 483 25.16 -23.55 -10.69
N SER A 484 26.30 -22.98 -10.28
CA SER A 484 26.56 -22.56 -8.89
C SER A 484 26.24 -21.09 -8.63
N GLU A 485 25.87 -20.32 -9.65
CA GLU A 485 25.56 -18.90 -9.52
C GLU A 485 24.49 -18.48 -10.52
N VAL A 486 23.53 -17.69 -10.04
CA VAL A 486 22.43 -17.13 -10.83
C VAL A 486 22.29 -15.66 -10.48
N LYS A 487 22.17 -14.80 -11.49
CA LYS A 487 21.87 -13.38 -11.33
C LYS A 487 20.38 -13.11 -11.45
N VAL A 488 19.87 -12.28 -10.56
CA VAL A 488 18.51 -11.74 -10.55
C VAL A 488 18.60 -10.25 -10.79
N THR A 489 18.01 -9.75 -11.88
CA THR A 489 18.06 -8.34 -12.27
C THR A 489 16.66 -7.80 -12.48
N GLY A 490 16.36 -6.59 -12.01
CA GLY A 490 15.02 -6.03 -12.18
C GLY A 490 14.85 -4.67 -11.52
N THR A 491 13.71 -4.05 -11.78
CA THR A 491 13.34 -2.72 -11.25
C THR A 491 12.16 -2.80 -10.27
N SER A 492 11.50 -3.95 -10.14
CA SER A 492 10.38 -4.14 -9.20
C SER A 492 10.23 -5.61 -8.75
N LEU A 493 9.43 -5.85 -7.71
CA LEU A 493 9.16 -7.20 -7.17
C LEU A 493 8.40 -8.14 -8.12
N THR A 494 7.81 -7.62 -9.19
CA THR A 494 7.01 -8.37 -10.16
C THR A 494 7.63 -8.37 -11.57
N GLN A 495 8.62 -7.52 -11.83
CA GLN A 495 9.32 -7.42 -13.11
C GLN A 495 10.84 -7.61 -12.92
N PHE A 496 11.28 -8.86 -13.04
CA PHE A 496 12.70 -9.21 -12.96
C PHE A 496 13.05 -10.39 -13.88
N THR A 497 14.34 -10.51 -14.19
CA THR A 497 14.92 -11.58 -14.99
C THR A 497 15.83 -12.43 -14.12
N VAL A 498 15.82 -13.74 -14.35
CA VAL A 498 16.70 -14.72 -13.69
C VAL A 498 17.59 -15.32 -14.76
N THR A 499 18.90 -15.15 -14.62
CA THR A 499 19.90 -15.58 -15.61
C THR A 499 20.97 -16.46 -14.95
N PRO A 500 21.16 -17.72 -15.43
CA PRO A 500 22.30 -18.53 -15.02
C PRO A 500 23.62 -17.84 -15.37
N VAL A 501 24.59 -17.89 -14.47
CA VAL A 501 25.96 -17.47 -14.77
C VAL A 501 26.71 -18.70 -15.32
N GLU A 502 27.11 -18.65 -16.59
CA GLU A 502 27.89 -19.74 -17.18
C GLU A 502 29.27 -19.80 -16.55
N VAL A 503 29.61 -20.94 -15.95
CA VAL A 503 31.00 -21.26 -15.56
C VAL A 503 31.77 -21.61 -16.84
N PRO A 504 32.90 -20.95 -17.14
CA PRO A 504 33.74 -21.34 -18.27
C PRO A 504 34.11 -22.82 -18.16
N ALA A 505 33.93 -23.60 -19.23
CA ALA A 505 34.32 -25.00 -19.25
C ALA A 505 35.79 -25.14 -18.86
N ALA A 506 36.07 -26.00 -17.86
CA ALA A 506 37.44 -26.32 -17.48
C ALA A 506 38.22 -26.80 -18.73
N PRO A 507 39.44 -26.29 -18.98
CA PRO A 507 40.21 -26.70 -20.15
C PRO A 507 40.43 -28.22 -20.11
N ALA A 508 40.11 -28.88 -21.22
CA ALA A 508 40.25 -30.32 -21.37
C ALA A 508 41.67 -30.77 -20.99
N ALA A 509 41.76 -31.73 -20.07
CA ALA A 509 43.02 -32.34 -19.69
C ALA A 509 43.75 -32.85 -20.93
N ALA A 510 44.99 -32.37 -21.14
CA ALA A 510 45.82 -32.78 -22.26
C ALA A 510 46.02 -34.31 -22.22
N ALA A 511 45.77 -34.96 -23.37
CA ALA A 511 46.02 -36.37 -23.55
C ALA A 511 47.49 -36.71 -23.23
N PRO A 512 47.78 -37.86 -22.60
CA PRO A 512 49.15 -38.26 -22.31
C PRO A 512 49.91 -38.43 -23.63
N LYS A 513 51.08 -37.78 -23.73
CA LYS A 513 52.02 -38.05 -24.81
C LYS A 513 52.55 -39.49 -24.64
N VAL A 514 52.54 -40.21 -25.75
CA VAL A 514 52.93 -41.61 -25.97
C VAL A 514 54.23 -42.01 -25.29
#